data_AF-R9GQQ8-F1
#
_entry.id   AF-R9GQQ8-F1
#
_cell.length_a   1.000
_cell.length_b   1.000
_cell.length_c   1.000
_cell.angle_alpha   90.00
_cell.angle_beta   90.00
_cell.angle_gamma   90.00
#
_symmetry.space_group_name_H-M   'P 1'
#
loop_
_entity.id
_entity.type
_entity.pdbx_description
1 polymer ?
#
loop_
_entity_poly.entity_id
_entity_poly.type
_entity_poly.pdbx_seq_one_letter_code
_entity_poly.pdbx_strand_id
1 'polypeptide(L)' 'MINRLFDAGYVRREIIETDKRKVVISLTDSGLNKLMETRRIKEEWLAGAMSEVYSNEELALIKAFLPLLKRITDYNG' A
#
# COMPACT_ATOMS: atom_id res chain seq x y z
N MET A 1 10.00 12.25 -3.76
CA MET A 1 8.93 11.53 -3.03
C MET A 1 9.37 11.12 -1.63
N ILE A 2 10.48 10.39 -1.48
CA ILE A 2 10.94 9.89 -0.16
C ILE A 2 11.38 10.99 0.82
N ASN A 3 11.96 12.09 0.34
CA ASN A 3 12.36 13.21 1.21
C ASN A 3 11.18 13.80 1.98
N ARG A 4 10.03 13.99 1.33
CA ARG A 4 8.81 14.47 1.98
C ARG A 4 8.30 13.55 3.08
N LEU A 5 8.48 12.23 2.93
CA LEU A 5 8.12 11.25 3.96
C LEU A 5 9.08 11.30 5.15
N PHE A 6 10.35 11.61 4.90
CA PHE A 6 11.33 11.81 5.95
C PHE A 6 11.09 13.12 6.70
N ASP A 7 10.83 14.21 5.99
CA ASP A 7 10.51 15.52 6.57
C ASP A 7 9.23 15.45 7.42
N ALA A 8 8.28 14.61 7.02
CA ALA A 8 7.06 14.32 7.79
C ALA A 8 7.27 13.34 8.97
N GLY A 9 8.48 12.81 9.15
CA GLY A 9 8.82 11.88 10.23
C GLY A 9 8.26 10.46 10.07
N TYR A 10 7.79 10.07 8.88
CA TYR A 10 7.18 8.76 8.61
C TYR A 10 8.19 7.69 8.20
N VAL A 11 9.37 8.09 7.74
CA VAL A 11 10.47 7.17 7.44
C VAL A 11 11.75 7.66 8.06
N ARG A 12 12.64 6.72 8.40
CA ARG A 12 14.01 6.98 8.84
C ARG A 12 15.00 6.37 7.86
N ARG A 13 16.23 6.90 7.85
CA ARG A 13 17.33 6.41 7.03
C ARG A 13 18.44 5.90 7.93
N GLU A 14 18.94 4.71 7.63
CA GLU A 14 20.04 4.07 8.34
C GLU A 14 21.11 3.66 7.33
N ILE A 15 22.37 4.00 7.63
CA ILE A 15 23.51 3.57 6.81
C ILE A 15 23.85 2.13 7.21
N ILE A 16 24.04 1.26 6.22
CA ILE A 16 24.48 -0.11 6.51
C ILE A 16 25.96 -0.08 6.88
N GLU A 17 26.32 -0.61 8.05
CA GLU A 17 27.72 -0.63 8.52
C GLU A 17 28.64 -1.41 7.58
N THR A 18 28.13 -2.46 6.94
CA THR A 18 28.89 -3.34 6.03
C THR A 18 29.08 -2.76 4.63
N ASP A 19 28.25 -1.80 4.20
CA ASP A 19 28.44 -1.04 2.95
C ASP A 19 27.85 0.36 3.10
N LYS A 20 28.72 1.33 3.42
CA LYS A 20 28.31 2.73 3.67
C LYS A 20 27.75 3.45 2.44
N ARG A 21 27.82 2.84 1.25
CA ARG A 21 27.16 3.35 0.03
C ARG A 21 25.67 3.02 -0.01
N LYS A 22 25.22 2.09 0.85
CA LYS A 22 23.82 1.67 0.94
C LYS A 22 23.13 2.37 2.10
N VAL A 23 21.92 2.84 1.82
CA VAL A 23 21.01 3.43 2.81
C VAL A 23 19.75 2.59 2.84
N VAL A 24 19.39 2.10 4.03
CA VAL A 24 18.12 1.44 4.27
C VAL A 24 17.12 2.50 4.70
N ILE A 25 15.91 2.40 4.16
CA ILE A 25 14.80 3.27 4.52
C ILE A 25 13.71 2.40 5.15
N SER A 26 13.29 2.77 6.36
CA SER A 26 12.30 2.02 7.13
C SER A 26 11.22 2.95 7.66
N LEU A 27 10.01 2.43 7.82
CA LEU A 27 8.92 3.16 8.47
C LEU A 27 9.27 3.42 9.94
N THR A 28 8.98 4.63 10.42
CA THR A 28 8.88 4.92 11.85
C THR A 28 7.55 4.41 12.38
N ASP A 29 7.37 4.37 13.70
CA ASP A 29 6.08 4.00 14.30
C ASP A 29 4.96 4.97 13.88
N SER A 30 5.26 6.27 13.78
CA SER A 30 4.29 7.26 13.29
C SER A 30 3.95 7.04 11.81
N GLY A 31 4.93 6.63 11.01
CA GLY A 31 4.73 6.26 9.61
C GLY A 31 3.89 5.01 9.44
N LEU A 32 4.12 3.98 10.27
CA LEU A 32 3.32 2.78 10.30
C LEU A 32 1.87 3.08 10.68
N ASN A 33 1.64 3.86 11.74
CA ASN A 33 0.31 4.27 12.17
C ASN A 33 -0.40 5.08 11.07
N LYS A 34 0.29 6.02 10.42
CA LYS A 34 -0.28 6.79 9.32
C LYS A 34 -0.63 5.92 8.12
N LEU A 35 0.19 4.93 7.80
CA LEU A 35 -0.06 3.97 6.73
C LEU A 35 -1.30 3.14 7.02
N MET A 36 -1.42 2.60 8.25
CA MET A 36 -2.59 1.81 8.66
C MET A 36 -3.86 2.64 8.60
N GLU A 37 -3.84 3.87 9.12
CA GLU A 37 -5.02 4.74 9.08
C GLU A 37 -5.42 5.10 7.64
N THR A 38 -4.44 5.38 6.78
CA THR A 38 -4.70 5.66 5.36
C THR A 38 -5.28 4.43 4.64
N ARG A 39 -4.83 3.21 4.99
CA ARG A 39 -5.42 1.97 4.45
C ARG A 39 -6.86 1.81 4.92
N ARG A 40 -7.13 1.95 6.21
CA ARG A 40 -8.47 1.84 6.79
C ARG A 40 -9.47 2.77 6.10
N ILE A 41 -9.15 4.06 6.01
CA ILE A 41 -10.01 5.05 5.34
C ILE A 41 -10.30 4.67 3.89
N LYS A 42 -9.27 4.21 3.15
CA LYS A 42 -9.43 3.81 1.74
C LYS A 42 -10.26 2.54 1.60
N GLU A 43 -10.07 1.56 2.48
CA GLU A 43 -10.82 0.32 2.48
C GLU A 43 -12.30 0.56 2.79
N GLU A 44 -12.60 1.40 3.77
CA GLU A 44 -13.98 1.82 4.11
C GLU A 44 -14.64 2.55 2.94
N TRP A 45 -13.94 3.54 2.38
CA TRP A 45 -14.44 4.27 1.21
C TRP A 45 -14.68 3.34 0.02
N LEU A 46 -13.72 2.44 -0.27
CA LEU A 46 -13.82 1.52 -1.39
C LEU A 46 -14.98 0.55 -1.21
N ALA A 47 -15.15 -0.02 0.00
CA ALA A 47 -16.26 -0.92 0.29
C ALA A 47 -17.62 -0.22 0.06
N GLY A 48 -17.76 1.02 0.54
CA GLY A 48 -18.95 1.84 0.29
C GLY A 48 -19.19 2.08 -1.20
N ALA A 49 -18.19 2.60 -1.90
CA ALA A 49 -18.28 2.90 -3.33
C ALA A 49 -18.62 1.65 -4.16
N MET A 50 -18.01 0.50 -3.85
CA MET A 50 -18.28 -0.76 -4.55
C MET A 50 -19.74 -1.21 -4.34
N SER A 51 -20.29 -1.04 -3.13
CA SER A 51 -21.68 -1.41 -2.84
C SER A 51 -22.72 -0.47 -3.47
N GLU A 52 -22.33 0.79 -3.71
CA GLU A 52 -23.20 1.79 -4.35
C GLU A 52 -23.20 1.65 -5.88
N VAL A 53 -22.04 1.36 -6.47
CA VAL A 53 -21.84 1.37 -7.92
C VAL A 53 -22.22 0.04 -8.58
N TYR A 54 -22.06 -1.09 -7.88
CA TYR A 54 -22.21 -2.42 -8.47
C TYR A 54 -23.31 -3.24 -7.81
N SER A 55 -23.99 -4.08 -8.60
CA SER A 55 -24.91 -5.09 -8.06
C SER A 55 -24.16 -6.22 -7.34
N ASN A 56 -24.88 -7.04 -6.56
CA ASN A 56 -24.29 -8.21 -5.90
C ASN A 56 -23.70 -9.21 -6.91
N GLU A 57 -24.33 -9.37 -8.08
CA GLU A 57 -23.88 -10.22 -9.16
C GLU A 57 -22.58 -9.69 -9.78
N GLU A 58 -22.49 -8.38 -10.02
CA GLU A 58 -21.29 -7.73 -10.54
C GLU A 58 -20.13 -7.80 -9.53
N LEU A 59 -20.39 -7.59 -8.25
CA LEU A 59 -19.41 -7.76 -7.18
C LEU A 59 -18.86 -9.20 -7.13
N ALA A 60 -19.73 -10.20 -7.32
CA ALA A 60 -19.32 -11.59 -7.38
C ALA A 60 -18.40 -11.86 -8.58
N LEU A 61 -18.71 -11.28 -9.74
CA LEU A 61 -17.86 -11.35 -10.93
C LEU A 61 -16.50 -10.70 -10.68
N ILE A 62 -16.47 -9.45 -10.19
CA ILE A 62 -15.22 -8.74 -9.88
C ILE A 62 -14.34 -9.59 -8.98
N LYS A 63 -14.91 -10.15 -7.89
CA LYS A 63 -14.20 -11.02 -6.96
C LYS A 63 -13.64 -12.27 -7.64
N ALA A 64 -14.39 -12.89 -8.55
CA ALA A 64 -13.93 -14.05 -9.31
C ALA A 64 -12.78 -13.72 -10.27
N PHE A 65 -12.69 -12.48 -10.78
CA PHE A 65 -11.63 -12.04 -11.69
C PHE A 65 -10.35 -11.56 -10.98
N LEU A 66 -10.39 -11.17 -9.70
CA LEU A 66 -9.22 -10.70 -8.95
C LEU A 66 -7.98 -11.62 -9.05
N PRO A 67 -8.09 -12.96 -8.99
CA PRO A 67 -6.94 -13.84 -9.15
C PRO A 67 -6.26 -13.74 -10.52
N LEU A 68 -6.98 -13.36 -11.58
CA LEU A 68 -6.39 -13.17 -12.91
C LEU A 68 -5.52 -11.92 -12.95
N LEU A 69 -5.97 -10.83 -12.32
CA LEU A 69 -5.18 -9.60 -12.20
C LEU A 69 -3.89 -9.86 -11.41
N LYS A 70 -3.96 -10.69 -10.35
CA LYS A 70 -2.78 -11.10 -9.59
C LYS A 70 -1.72 -11.81 -10.44
N ARG A 71 -2.13 -12.58 -11.46
CA ARG A 71 -1.16 -13.23 -12.36
C ARG A 71 -0.31 -12.22 -13.13
N ILE A 72 -0.87 -11.05 -13.48
CA ILE A 72 -0.13 -9.97 -14.14
C ILE A 72 0.83 -9.30 -13.16
N THR A 73 0.44 -9.10 -11.89
CA THR A 73 1.33 -8.50 -10.90
C THR A 73 2.49 -9.41 -10.51
N ASP A 74 2.25 -10.72 -10.53
CA ASP A 74 3.27 -11.73 -10.22
C ASP A 74 4.15 -12.05 -11.45
N TYR A 75 3.77 -11.57 -12.64
CA TYR A 75 4.54 -11.69 -13.86
C TYR A 75 5.72 -10.71 -13.83
N ASN A 76 6.85 -11.19 -13.33
CA ASN A 76 8.14 -10.53 -13.50
C ASN A 76 8.74 -10.99 -14.85
N GLY A 77 8.48 -10.22 -15.91
CA GLY A 77 9.17 -10.37 -17.19
C GLY A 77 10.65 -10.02 -17.11
#